data_AF-A0A958LC22-F1
#
_entry.id   AF-A0A958LC22-F1
#
_cell.length_a   1.000
_cell.length_b   1.000
_cell.length_c   1.000
_cell.angle_alpha   90.00
_cell.angle_beta   90.00
_cell.angle_gamma   90.00
#
_symmetry.space_group_name_H-M   'P 1'
#
loop_
_entity.id
_entity.type
_entity.pdbx_description
1 polymer ?
#
loop_
_entity_poly.entity_id
_entity_poly.type
_entity_poly.pdbx_seq_one_letter_code
_entity_poly.pdbx_strand_id
1 'polypeptide(L)'
;MKLLKNSYAKITREQRELYGARFRECGDTPRGVFWNDAVTRDLRYSRLVQHIPWGIGDSPLMLLDVGCGSATLHDYLTQRSLHHRY
;
A
#
# COMPACT_ATOMS: atom_id res chain seq x y z
N MET A 1 26.45 15.04 -7.20
CA MET A 1 26.04 13.71 -6.66
C MET A 1 25.94 13.64 -5.13
N LYS A 2 26.79 14.33 -4.35
CA LYS A 2 26.76 14.35 -2.87
C LYS A 2 25.51 15.04 -2.27
N LEU A 3 25.09 16.17 -2.86
CA LEU A 3 23.90 16.92 -2.43
C LEU A 3 22.60 16.10 -2.56
N LEU A 4 22.40 15.40 -3.68
CA LEU A 4 21.22 14.54 -3.89
C LEU A 4 21.14 13.39 -2.87
N LYS A 5 22.27 12.75 -2.56
CA LYS A 5 22.32 11.68 -1.54
C LYS A 5 21.91 12.17 -0.16
N ASN A 6 22.31 13.38 0.23
CA ASN A 6 21.91 13.98 1.50
C ASN A 6 20.40 14.29 1.54
N SER A 7 19.81 14.70 0.41
CA SER A 7 18.38 14.95 0.31
C SER A 7 17.55 13.67 0.44
N TYR A 8 17.95 12.57 -0.19
CA TYR A 8 17.25 11.28 -0.06
C TYR A 8 17.30 10.74 1.37
N ALA A 9 18.47 10.80 2.02
CA ALA A 9 18.62 10.38 3.41
C ALA A 9 17.70 11.18 4.35
N LYS A 10 17.57 12.49 4.10
CA LYS A 10 16.67 13.36 4.86
C LYS A 10 15.20 12.96 4.67
N ILE A 11 14.74 12.82 3.42
CA ILE A 11 13.34 12.48 3.13
C ILE A 11 12.97 11.12 3.74
N THR A 12 13.82 10.10 3.60
CA THR A 12 13.53 8.78 4.16
C THR A 12 13.46 8.80 5.69
N ARG A 13 14.30 9.60 6.35
CA ARG A 13 14.24 9.78 7.80
C ARG A 13 12.93 10.46 8.23
N GLU A 14 12.58 11.56 7.58
CA GLU A 14 11.35 12.31 7.88
C GLU A 14 10.10 11.46 7.64
N GLN A 15 10.05 10.69 6.55
CA GLN A 15 8.96 9.75 6.28
C GLN A 15 8.83 8.70 7.38
N ARG A 16 9.95 8.10 7.80
CA ARG A 16 9.97 7.08 8.86
C ARG A 16 9.47 7.65 10.19
N GLU A 17 9.92 8.83 10.57
CA GLU A 17 9.51 9.50 11.80
C GLU A 17 8.02 9.84 11.77
N LEU A 18 7.55 10.42 10.67
CA LEU A 18 6.16 10.85 10.48
C LEU A 18 5.19 9.66 10.48
N TYR A 19 5.42 8.66 9.63
CA TYR A 19 4.56 7.46 9.57
C TYR A 19 4.68 6.61 10.84
N GLY A 20 5.87 6.50 11.43
CA GLY A 20 6.07 5.76 12.67
C GLY A 20 5.32 6.38 13.86
N ALA A 21 5.35 7.71 13.98
CA ALA A 21 4.57 8.41 14.99
C ALA A 21 3.06 8.23 14.77
N ARG A 22 2.62 8.35 13.52
CA ARG A 22 1.20 8.24 13.18
C ARG A 22 0.65 6.83 13.42
N PHE A 23 1.42 5.80 13.08
CA PHE A 23 1.05 4.41 13.32
C PHE A 23 0.98 4.09 14.81
N ARG A 24 1.90 4.64 15.65
CA ARG A 24 1.80 4.47 17.11
C ARG A 24 0.55 5.13 17.70
N GLU A 25 0.10 6.24 17.14
CA GLU A 25 -1.10 6.96 17.59
C GLU A 25 -2.39 6.26 17.17
N CYS A 26 -2.49 5.83 15.90
CA CYS A 26 -3.74 5.37 15.31
C CYS A 26 -3.79 3.85 15.06
N GLY A 27 -2.71 3.12 15.30
CA GLY A 27 -2.58 1.69 15.00
C GLY A 27 -2.62 1.36 13.51
N ASP A 28 -2.86 0.08 13.22
CA ASP A 28 -3.10 -0.42 11.87
C ASP A 28 -4.51 -0.05 11.40
N THR A 29 -4.69 1.24 11.11
CA THR A 29 -5.91 1.83 10.59
C THR A 29 -5.59 2.73 9.41
N PRO A 30 -6.56 3.07 8.55
CA PRO A 30 -6.35 4.05 7.48
C PRO A 30 -5.70 5.33 7.98
N ARG A 31 -6.12 5.82 9.15
CA ARG A 31 -5.55 7.03 9.77
C ARG A 31 -4.09 6.88 10.20
N GLY A 32 -3.66 5.66 10.52
CA GLY A 32 -2.27 5.30 10.86
C GLY A 32 -1.28 5.50 9.72
N VAL A 33 -1.77 5.54 8.48
CA VAL A 33 -0.98 5.76 7.26
C VAL A 33 -1.47 6.97 6.46
N PHE A 34 -2.07 7.96 7.14
CA PHE A 34 -2.58 9.21 6.55
C PHE A 34 -3.69 9.03 5.50
N TRP A 35 -4.38 7.89 5.48
CA TRP A 35 -5.62 7.74 4.74
C TRP A 35 -6.80 8.26 5.56
N ASN A 36 -7.82 8.77 4.86
CA ASN A 36 -8.98 9.39 5.50
C ASN A 36 -9.76 8.36 6.34
N ASP A 37 -10.19 7.28 5.70
CA ASP A 37 -11.05 6.25 6.29
C ASP A 37 -10.99 4.96 5.45
N ALA A 38 -11.67 3.90 5.92
CA ALA A 38 -11.71 2.62 5.24
C ALA A 38 -12.50 2.67 3.92
N VAL A 39 -13.53 3.51 3.84
CA VAL A 39 -14.39 3.63 2.65
C VAL A 39 -13.60 4.17 1.46
N THR A 40 -12.88 5.27 1.67
CA THR A 40 -12.03 5.89 0.66
C THR A 40 -10.80 5.04 0.33
N ARG A 41 -10.25 4.28 1.28
CA ARG A 41 -9.23 3.26 1.00
C ARG A 41 -9.77 2.22 0.04
N ASP A 42 -10.91 1.60 0.36
CA ASP A 42 -11.47 0.51 -0.43
C ASP A 42 -11.91 1.00 -1.82
N LEU A 43 -12.37 2.26 -1.93
CA LEU A 43 -12.60 2.91 -3.22
C LEU A 43 -11.32 3.07 -4.03
N ARG A 44 -10.19 3.44 -3.41
CA ARG A 44 -8.90 3.49 -4.12
C ARG A 44 -8.50 2.11 -4.63
N TYR A 45 -8.63 1.07 -3.80
CA TYR A 45 -8.34 -0.29 -4.21
C TYR A 45 -9.21 -0.74 -5.38
N SER A 46 -10.53 -0.53 -5.31
CA SER A 46 -11.42 -0.90 -6.40
C SER A 46 -11.04 -0.23 -7.72
N ARG A 47 -10.67 1.05 -7.68
CA ARG A 47 -10.21 1.80 -8.86
C ARG A 47 -8.86 1.34 -9.39
N LEU A 48 -7.93 0.92 -8.53
CA LEU A 48 -6.64 0.37 -8.95
C LEU A 48 -6.82 -1.00 -9.63
N VAL A 49 -7.59 -1.89 -9.02
CA VAL A 49 -7.67 -3.30 -9.44
C VAL A 49 -8.61 -3.53 -10.61
N GLN A 50 -9.54 -2.62 -10.90
CA GLN A 50 -10.52 -2.78 -11.99
C GLN A 50 -9.87 -2.90 -13.39
N HIS A 51 -8.61 -2.47 -13.53
CA HIS A 51 -7.88 -2.51 -14.81
C HIS A 51 -6.95 -3.71 -14.95
N ILE A 52 -6.83 -4.54 -13.91
CA ILE A 52 -5.99 -5.74 -13.94
C ILE A 52 -6.78 -6.86 -14.65
N PRO A 53 -6.18 -7.58 -15.60
CA PRO A 53 -6.83 -8.67 -16.32
C PRO A 53 -6.90 -9.94 -15.46
N TRP A 54 -7.75 -9.92 -14.44
CA TRP A 54 -7.98 -11.05 -13.54
C TRP A 54 -8.50 -12.27 -14.30
N GLY A 55 -8.02 -13.46 -13.94
CA GLY A 55 -8.49 -14.72 -14.49
C GLY A 55 -8.06 -15.01 -15.94
N ILE A 56 -7.11 -14.25 -16.50
CA ILE A 56 -6.49 -14.62 -17.77
C ILE A 56 -5.42 -15.69 -17.53
N GLY A 57 -5.71 -16.91 -17.99
CA GLY A 57 -4.84 -18.08 -17.87
C GLY A 57 -5.01 -18.85 -16.56
N ASP A 58 -4.32 -19.99 -16.47
CA ASP A 58 -4.45 -20.93 -15.34
C ASP A 58 -3.55 -20.59 -14.14
N SER A 59 -2.72 -19.55 -14.25
CA SER A 59 -1.76 -19.15 -13.23
C SER A 59 -2.19 -17.87 -12.51
N PRO A 60 -1.94 -17.77 -11.19
CA PRO A 60 -2.21 -16.54 -10.46
C PRO A 60 -1.33 -15.39 -10.95
N LEU A 61 -1.89 -14.19 -10.97
CA LEU A 61 -1.20 -12.98 -11.41
C LEU A 61 -0.15 -12.56 -10.36
N MET A 62 1.08 -12.28 -10.80
CA MET A 62 2.15 -11.81 -9.91
C MET A 62 2.06 -10.29 -9.73
N LEU A 63 1.99 -9.84 -8.49
CA LEU A 63 1.86 -8.42 -8.12
C LEU A 63 2.99 -7.99 -7.20
N LEU A 64 3.65 -6.88 -7.55
CA LEU A 64 4.55 -6.17 -6.65
C LEU A 64 3.85 -4.93 -6.09
N ASP A 65 3.52 -4.93 -4.81
CA ASP A 65 2.90 -3.81 -4.11
C ASP A 65 3.96 -2.97 -3.38
N VAL A 66 4.48 -1.96 -4.07
CA VAL A 66 5.52 -1.08 -3.53
C VAL A 66 4.92 -0.13 -2.51
N GLY A 67 5.39 -0.23 -1.26
CA GLY A 67 4.84 0.56 -0.17
C GLY A 67 3.53 -0.02 0.38
N CYS A 68 3.40 -1.36 0.37
CA CYS A 68 2.22 -2.11 0.82
C CYS A 68 1.77 -1.79 2.27
N GLY A 69 2.62 -1.16 3.09
CA GLY A 69 2.30 -0.83 4.48
C GLY A 69 2.01 -2.11 5.27
N SER A 70 0.79 -2.22 5.82
CA SER A 70 0.28 -3.41 6.50
C SER A 70 -0.34 -4.45 5.54
N ALA A 71 -0.03 -4.38 4.24
CA ALA A 71 -0.54 -5.28 3.21
C ALA A 71 -2.08 -5.28 3.06
N THR A 72 -2.74 -4.16 3.37
CA THR A 72 -4.21 -4.06 3.30
C THR A 72 -4.80 -4.17 1.88
N LEU A 73 -3.99 -3.98 0.83
CA LEU A 73 -4.40 -4.31 -0.55
C LEU A 73 -4.44 -5.84 -0.76
N HIS A 74 -3.49 -6.59 -0.19
CA HIS A 74 -3.48 -8.05 -0.25
C HIS A 74 -4.74 -8.62 0.41
N ASP A 75 -5.12 -8.09 1.57
CA ASP A 75 -6.37 -8.46 2.25
C ASP A 75 -7.58 -8.14 1.37
N TYR A 76 -7.63 -6.95 0.78
CA TYR A 76 -8.71 -6.53 -0.10
C TYR A 76 -8.90 -7.46 -1.31
N LEU A 77 -7.80 -7.90 -1.92
CA LEU A 77 -7.77 -8.84 -3.05
C LEU A 77 -8.21 -10.25 -2.62
N THR A 78 -7.69 -10.73 -1.50
CA THR A 78 -7.99 -12.06 -0.95
C THR A 78 -9.46 -12.20 -0.57
N GLN A 79 -10.04 -11.18 0.07
CA GLN A 79 -11.46 -11.12 0.42
C GLN A 79 -12.40 -11.18 -0.80
N ARG A 80 -11.88 -10.86 -2.00
CA ARG A 80 -12.63 -10.89 -3.26
C ARG A 80 -12.28 -12.10 -4.13
N SER A 81 -11.50 -13.04 -3.60
CA SER A 81 -11.05 -14.23 -4.34
C SER A 81 -10.35 -13.88 -5.66
N LEU A 82 -9.67 -12.73 -5.72
CA LEU A 82 -8.85 -12.37 -6.87
C LEU A 82 -7.56 -13.18 -6.80
N HIS A 83 -7.35 -14.09 -7.75
CA HIS A 83 -6.22 -15.02 -7.73
C HIS A 83 -4.90 -14.30 -8.04
N HIS A 84 -4.03 -14.19 -7.05
CA HIS A 84 -2.77 -13.44 -7.15
C HIS A 84 -1.65 -14.04 -6.28
N ARG A 85 -0.42 -13.66 -6.58
CA ARG A 85 0.77 -13.89 -5.74
C ARG A 85 1.50 -12.56 -5.54
N TYR A 86 1.88 -12.27 -4.30
CA TYR A 86 2.76 -11.15 -3.94
C TYR A 86 4.23 -11.55 -4.10
#